data_AF-A4BQP7-F1
#
_entry.id   AF-A4BQP7-F1
#
_cell.length_a   1.000
_cell.length_b   1.000
_cell.length_c   1.000
_cell.angle_alpha   90.00
_cell.angle_beta   90.00
_cell.angle_gamma   90.00
#
_symmetry.space_group_name_H-M   'P 1'
#
loop_
_entity.id
_entity.type
_entity.pdbx_description
1 polymer ?
#
loop_
_entity_poly.entity_id
_entity_poly.type
_entity_poly.pdbx_seq_one_letter_code
_entity_poly.pdbx_strand_id
1 'polypeptide(L)'
;MSVEKLKPLSKQIEKLASRLDRLEAQLRTGQRRPESTQENASERFCSLPEVPERTFERDVSLHRARLIRYLDKKWVNGTKLRYYFFKSGPFSGEDTQKALVREGFDVWKAVGIGIGFEEVADIGESEVRIGFLSGDGAWSYVGRDVIDIPGQSERTMNFGWDLTQDPRGVDTPVHEIGHTLGFPHEHQNPFAGIIWDEEAVYNYFGGPPNNWSRETTHHNVLKKLLPGAVEGSEWDPDSIMHYKFQAGLIEKPEEYQEGLTPQPGLSDSDIEEVRRLYPPQDDSSNPTLEPFKSEVLSLAPGEQKNFAVVPGVTREYTIQTFGASDTVMVLFEDQGGNLKFVDGDDDSGSHLNARIRARLYQGRRYILRIRLYFNFSAGDMAIMMW
;
A
#
# COMPACT_ATOMS: atom_id res chain seq x y z
N MET A 1 -35.75 0.23 15.91
CA MET A 1 -34.37 -0.18 15.57
C MET A 1 -34.01 0.50 14.26
N SER A 2 -32.96 1.32 14.26
CA SER A 2 -32.66 2.29 13.18
C SER A 2 -32.28 1.61 11.86
N VAL A 3 -32.76 2.17 10.75
CA VAL A 3 -32.58 1.74 9.34
C VAL A 3 -31.10 1.67 8.93
N GLU A 4 -30.20 2.36 9.64
CA GLU A 4 -28.75 2.34 9.39
C GLU A 4 -28.07 1.01 9.74
N LYS A 5 -28.60 0.21 10.66
CA LYS A 5 -28.04 -1.12 10.99
C LYS A 5 -28.50 -2.24 10.05
N LEU A 6 -29.46 -1.97 9.16
CA LEU A 6 -30.03 -2.97 8.25
C LEU A 6 -29.26 -3.07 6.91
N LYS A 7 -28.61 -1.99 6.46
CA LYS A 7 -27.82 -1.97 5.21
C LYS A 7 -26.57 -2.86 5.22
N PRO A 8 -25.81 -2.99 6.33
CA PRO A 8 -24.67 -3.92 6.39
C PRO A 8 -25.16 -5.38 6.42
N LEU A 9 -26.25 -5.64 7.14
CA LEU A 9 -26.82 -6.99 7.26
C LEU A 9 -27.41 -7.49 5.94
N SER A 10 -28.03 -6.60 5.14
CA SER A 10 -28.54 -6.97 3.81
C SER A 10 -27.42 -7.34 2.85
N LYS A 11 -26.30 -6.62 2.85
CA LYS A 11 -25.11 -6.96 2.05
C LYS A 11 -24.48 -8.28 2.50
N GLN A 12 -24.42 -8.54 3.81
CA GLN A 12 -23.93 -9.82 4.35
C GLN A 12 -24.83 -10.99 3.92
N ILE A 13 -26.15 -10.80 3.94
CA ILE A 13 -27.11 -11.82 3.48
C ILE A 13 -26.97 -12.06 1.97
N GLU A 14 -26.77 -11.02 1.16
CA GLU A 14 -26.52 -11.16 -0.29
C GLU A 14 -25.20 -11.90 -0.58
N LYS A 15 -24.11 -11.59 0.15
CA LYS A 15 -22.82 -12.27 0.02
C LYS A 15 -22.95 -13.75 0.42
N LEU A 16 -23.63 -14.05 1.52
CA LEU A 16 -23.89 -15.42 1.97
C LEU A 16 -24.80 -16.19 1.01
N ALA A 17 -25.84 -15.56 0.47
CA ALA A 17 -26.73 -16.17 -0.52
C ALA A 17 -25.97 -16.54 -1.80
N SER A 18 -25.13 -15.63 -2.30
CA SER A 18 -24.29 -15.91 -3.48
C SER A 18 -23.24 -17.02 -3.24
N ARG A 19 -22.71 -17.14 -2.01
CA ARG A 19 -21.81 -18.24 -1.60
C ARG A 19 -22.56 -19.57 -1.54
N LEU A 20 -23.80 -19.57 -1.04
CA LEU A 20 -24.67 -20.74 -0.99
C LEU A 20 -25.05 -21.23 -2.40
N ASP A 21 -25.43 -20.33 -3.31
CA ASP A 21 -25.77 -20.69 -4.69
C ASP A 21 -24.58 -21.32 -5.44
N ARG A 22 -23.35 -20.83 -5.20
CA ARG A 22 -22.13 -21.42 -5.76
C ARG A 22 -21.82 -22.80 -5.18
N LEU A 23 -22.00 -22.98 -3.86
CA LEU A 23 -21.80 -24.27 -3.20
C LEU A 23 -22.84 -25.31 -3.65
N GLU A 24 -24.10 -24.90 -3.83
CA GLU A 24 -25.14 -25.75 -4.40
C GLU A 24 -24.83 -26.13 -5.85
N ALA A 25 -24.32 -25.19 -6.66
CA ALA A 25 -23.88 -25.48 -8.02
C ALA A 25 -22.73 -26.51 -8.05
N GLN A 26 -21.77 -26.40 -7.13
CA GLN A 26 -20.67 -27.38 -6.98
C GLN A 26 -21.14 -28.76 -6.50
N LEU A 27 -22.16 -28.82 -5.64
CA LEU A 27 -22.76 -30.08 -5.21
C LEU A 27 -23.59 -30.75 -6.33
N ARG A 28 -24.24 -29.96 -7.19
CA ARG A 28 -25.04 -30.46 -8.32
C ARG A 28 -24.20 -31.00 -9.49
N THR A 29 -22.96 -30.54 -9.67
CA THR A 29 -22.07 -31.01 -10.75
C THR A 29 -21.33 -32.31 -10.43
N GLY A 30 -21.47 -32.86 -9.22
CA GLY A 30 -20.98 -34.21 -8.90
C GLY A 30 -19.46 -34.41 -9.04
N GLN A 31 -18.67 -33.33 -9.05
CA GLN A 31 -17.21 -33.43 -9.04
C GLN A 31 -16.73 -33.82 -7.63
N ARG A 32 -16.58 -35.12 -7.39
CA ARG A 32 -15.71 -35.59 -6.30
C ARG A 32 -14.32 -35.01 -6.54
N ARG A 33 -13.83 -34.21 -5.57
CA ARG A 33 -12.41 -33.83 -5.50
C ARG A 33 -11.57 -35.11 -5.62
N PRO A 34 -10.57 -35.18 -6.52
CA PRO A 34 -9.58 -36.23 -6.39
C PRO A 34 -8.90 -36.03 -5.03
N GLU A 35 -8.76 -37.12 -4.26
CA GLU A 35 -7.86 -37.16 -3.10
C GLU A 35 -6.48 -36.75 -3.60
N SER A 36 -6.10 -35.49 -3.38
CA SER A 36 -4.75 -35.05 -3.62
C SER A 36 -3.89 -35.69 -2.55
N THR A 37 -3.11 -36.71 -2.92
CA THR A 37 -1.84 -36.98 -2.27
C THR A 37 -1.07 -35.66 -2.22
N GLN A 38 -1.07 -35.02 -1.05
CA GLN A 38 -0.26 -33.84 -0.75
C GLN A 38 1.20 -34.26 -0.81
N GLU A 39 1.80 -34.21 -2.00
CA GLU A 39 3.20 -33.82 -2.06
C GLU A 39 3.23 -32.35 -1.62
N ASN A 40 3.77 -32.13 -0.41
CA ASN A 40 4.08 -30.83 0.17
C ASN A 40 5.01 -30.06 -0.77
N ALA A 41 4.47 -29.44 -1.82
CA ALA A 41 5.11 -28.28 -2.43
C ALA A 41 5.14 -27.22 -1.32
N SER A 42 6.32 -27.04 -0.75
CA SER A 42 6.52 -26.18 0.40
C SER A 42 6.29 -24.73 -0.05
N GLU A 43 5.21 -24.13 0.43
CA GLU A 43 4.79 -22.79 0.04
C GLU A 43 5.80 -21.76 0.56
N ARG A 44 6.13 -20.77 -0.29
CA ARG A 44 7.03 -19.68 0.04
C ARG A 44 6.22 -18.44 0.39
N PHE A 45 6.66 -17.71 1.40
CA PHE A 45 5.93 -16.57 1.95
C PHE A 45 6.75 -15.29 1.87
N CYS A 46 6.05 -14.16 1.78
CA CYS A 46 6.66 -12.84 1.85
C CYS A 46 7.28 -12.61 3.24
N SER A 47 8.36 -11.84 3.34
CA SER A 47 8.94 -11.46 4.64
C SER A 47 9.27 -9.98 4.63
N LEU A 48 8.35 -9.16 5.13
CA LEU A 48 8.49 -7.72 5.18
C LEU A 48 9.75 -7.30 5.98
N PRO A 49 10.55 -6.35 5.47
CA PRO A 49 11.62 -5.75 6.25
C PRO A 49 11.06 -5.01 7.47
N GLU A 50 11.74 -5.11 8.60
CA GLU A 50 11.35 -4.33 9.78
C GLU A 50 11.74 -2.86 9.62
N VAL A 51 10.73 -1.99 9.64
CA VAL A 51 10.92 -0.53 9.67
C VAL A 51 10.49 0.00 11.03
N PRO A 52 11.34 0.77 11.75
CA PRO A 52 10.97 1.38 13.01
C PRO A 52 9.70 2.23 12.87
N GLU A 53 8.76 2.06 13.81
CA GLU A 53 7.54 2.87 13.82
C GLU A 53 7.86 4.32 14.20
N ARG A 54 7.13 5.26 13.58
CA ARG A 54 7.20 6.68 13.95
C ARG A 54 6.87 6.87 15.43
N THR A 55 7.73 7.63 16.11
CA THR A 55 7.51 8.06 17.48
C THR A 55 6.83 9.43 17.48
N PHE A 56 5.96 9.67 18.46
CA PHE A 56 5.18 10.89 18.57
C PHE A 56 5.46 11.59 19.89
N GLU A 57 5.37 12.92 19.90
CA GLU A 57 5.41 13.70 21.14
C GLU A 57 4.24 13.33 22.07
N ARG A 58 4.42 13.57 23.37
CA ARG A 58 3.47 13.10 24.41
C ARG A 58 2.07 13.71 24.31
N ASP A 59 1.95 14.84 23.64
CA ASP A 59 0.70 15.60 23.45
C ASP A 59 -0.03 15.24 22.15
N VAL A 60 0.55 14.39 21.29
CA VAL A 60 -0.16 13.80 20.16
C VAL A 60 -1.15 12.77 20.68
N SER A 61 -2.45 13.02 20.46
CA SER A 61 -3.51 12.09 20.90
C SER A 61 -3.39 10.72 20.20
N LEU A 62 -3.84 9.65 20.86
CA LEU A 62 -3.80 8.31 20.29
C LEU A 62 -4.60 8.19 18.97
N HIS A 63 -5.69 8.94 18.85
CA HIS A 63 -6.50 8.98 17.63
C HIS A 63 -5.74 9.65 16.47
N ARG A 64 -5.08 10.79 16.73
CA ARG A 64 -4.24 11.50 15.76
C ARG A 64 -3.05 10.63 15.33
N ALA A 65 -2.32 10.06 16.29
CA ALA A 65 -1.20 9.14 16.01
C ALA A 65 -1.63 7.92 15.19
N ARG A 66 -2.87 7.42 15.40
CA ARG A 66 -3.47 6.35 14.59
C ARG A 66 -3.59 6.76 13.13
N LEU A 67 -4.22 7.90 12.84
CA LEU A 67 -4.44 8.36 11.46
C LEU A 67 -3.12 8.67 10.74
N ILE A 68 -2.16 9.27 11.45
CA ILE A 68 -0.83 9.54 10.89
C ILE A 68 -0.14 8.25 10.48
N ARG A 69 -0.06 7.23 11.37
CA ARG A 69 0.57 5.93 11.04
C ARG A 69 -0.08 5.19 9.88
N TYR A 70 -1.36 5.45 9.61
CA TYR A 70 -2.03 4.82 8.48
C TYR A 70 -1.67 5.48 7.15
N LEU A 71 -1.72 6.82 7.15
CA LEU A 71 -1.60 7.64 5.95
C LEU A 71 -0.14 8.01 5.63
N ASP A 72 0.76 7.98 6.61
CA ASP A 72 2.18 8.28 6.43
C ASP A 72 2.88 7.23 5.56
N LYS A 73 2.40 5.99 5.51
CA LYS A 73 2.90 4.99 4.57
C LYS A 73 2.33 5.16 3.17
N LYS A 74 1.23 5.89 2.99
CA LYS A 74 0.57 6.02 1.69
C LYS A 74 1.24 7.12 0.85
N TRP A 75 1.33 6.87 -0.46
CA TRP A 75 1.77 7.88 -1.41
C TRP A 75 0.74 9.00 -1.51
N VAL A 76 1.12 10.21 -1.89
CA VAL A 76 0.13 11.21 -2.29
C VAL A 76 -0.46 10.80 -3.64
N ASN A 77 -1.78 10.83 -3.80
CA ASN A 77 -2.44 10.35 -5.02
C ASN A 77 -1.97 11.13 -6.25
N GLY A 78 -1.79 10.47 -7.40
CA GLY A 78 -1.17 11.08 -8.57
C GLY A 78 0.36 11.07 -8.58
N THR A 79 0.97 10.37 -7.63
CA THR A 79 2.42 10.07 -7.68
C THR A 79 2.71 9.08 -8.80
N LYS A 80 3.80 9.32 -9.52
CA LYS A 80 4.35 8.37 -10.51
C LYS A 80 5.54 7.66 -9.89
N LEU A 81 5.39 6.37 -9.61
CA LEU A 81 6.44 5.52 -9.06
C LEU A 81 7.28 4.93 -10.18
N ARG A 82 8.56 5.30 -10.22
CA ARG A 82 9.51 4.75 -11.18
C ARG A 82 10.20 3.55 -10.59
N TYR A 83 10.22 2.47 -11.34
CA TYR A 83 10.85 1.23 -10.91
C TYR A 83 12.02 0.87 -11.82
N TYR A 84 13.04 0.27 -11.21
CA TYR A 84 14.25 -0.18 -11.88
C TYR A 84 14.53 -1.63 -11.50
N PHE A 85 14.85 -2.44 -12.50
CA PHE A 85 15.41 -3.78 -12.29
C PHE A 85 16.93 -3.72 -12.26
N PHE A 86 17.55 -4.30 -11.24
CA PHE A 86 19.01 -4.46 -11.23
C PHE A 86 19.46 -5.22 -12.49
N LYS A 87 20.47 -4.65 -13.18
CA LYS A 87 20.96 -5.16 -14.47
C LYS A 87 22.19 -6.06 -14.36
N SER A 88 22.86 -6.05 -13.21
CA SER A 88 24.09 -6.81 -12.99
C SER A 88 24.25 -7.19 -11.51
N GLY A 89 25.22 -8.07 -11.25
CA GLY A 89 25.49 -8.56 -9.91
C GLY A 89 24.42 -9.53 -9.40
N PRO A 90 24.43 -9.83 -8.09
CA PRO A 90 23.59 -10.89 -7.50
C PRO A 90 22.10 -10.55 -7.47
N PHE A 91 21.72 -9.30 -7.79
CA PHE A 91 20.33 -8.84 -7.80
C PHE A 91 19.70 -8.86 -9.19
N SER A 92 20.47 -9.15 -10.24
CA SER A 92 19.94 -9.22 -11.60
C SER A 92 19.02 -10.43 -11.76
N GLY A 93 17.81 -10.19 -12.23
CA GLY A 93 16.87 -11.24 -12.62
C GLY A 93 16.96 -11.61 -14.09
N GLU A 94 16.45 -12.80 -14.42
CA GLU A 94 16.20 -13.23 -15.80
C GLU A 94 15.05 -12.44 -16.43
N ASP A 95 15.05 -12.28 -17.75
CA ASP A 95 14.06 -11.46 -18.45
C ASP A 95 12.63 -12.04 -18.34
N THR A 96 12.48 -13.36 -18.23
CA THR A 96 11.19 -14.03 -17.99
C THR A 96 10.60 -13.66 -16.64
N GLN A 97 11.43 -13.56 -15.59
CA GLN A 97 10.99 -13.15 -14.26
C GLN A 97 10.64 -11.65 -14.23
N LYS A 98 11.46 -10.81 -14.87
CA LYS A 98 11.15 -9.38 -15.03
C LYS A 98 9.83 -9.16 -15.79
N ALA A 99 9.52 -10.01 -16.77
CA ALA A 99 8.25 -9.95 -17.49
C ALA A 99 7.04 -10.21 -16.58
N LEU A 100 7.12 -11.20 -15.67
CA LEU A 100 6.08 -11.44 -14.67
C LEU A 100 5.89 -10.25 -13.72
N VAL A 101 6.99 -9.59 -13.32
CA VAL A 101 6.89 -8.39 -12.47
C VAL A 101 6.24 -7.23 -13.21
N ARG A 102 6.55 -7.05 -14.51
CA ARG A 102 5.87 -6.06 -15.36
C ARG A 102 4.37 -6.36 -15.48
N GLU A 103 4.00 -7.63 -15.63
CA GLU A 103 2.60 -8.04 -15.65
C GLU A 103 1.89 -7.69 -14.33
N GLY A 104 2.55 -7.88 -13.19
CA GLY A 104 2.04 -7.44 -11.89
C GLY A 104 1.79 -5.93 -11.82
N PHE A 105 2.69 -5.11 -12.39
CA PHE A 105 2.45 -3.67 -12.52
C PHE A 105 1.26 -3.37 -13.44
N ASP A 106 1.10 -4.13 -14.53
CA ASP A 106 -0.01 -3.95 -15.47
C ASP A 106 -1.37 -4.32 -14.84
N VAL A 107 -1.42 -5.30 -13.94
CA VAL A 107 -2.61 -5.60 -13.13
C VAL A 107 -3.04 -4.37 -12.31
N TRP A 108 -2.11 -3.75 -11.57
CA TRP A 108 -2.42 -2.54 -10.80
C TRP A 108 -2.77 -1.34 -11.69
N LYS A 109 -2.11 -1.15 -12.84
CA LYS A 109 -2.48 -0.11 -13.82
C LYS A 109 -3.90 -0.31 -14.36
N ALA A 110 -4.30 -1.55 -14.62
CA ALA A 110 -5.63 -1.88 -15.15
C ALA A 110 -6.77 -1.54 -14.18
N VAL A 111 -6.49 -1.42 -12.87
CA VAL A 111 -7.45 -0.93 -11.88
C VAL A 111 -7.84 0.54 -12.14
N GLY A 112 -6.98 1.32 -12.83
CA GLY A 112 -7.25 2.72 -13.14
C GLY A 112 -7.12 3.65 -11.94
N ILE A 113 -6.16 3.38 -11.05
CA ILE A 113 -5.86 4.23 -9.90
C ILE A 113 -5.06 5.47 -10.29
N GLY A 114 -5.00 6.45 -9.40
CA GLY A 114 -4.23 7.68 -9.62
C GLY A 114 -2.72 7.51 -9.49
N ILE A 115 -2.21 6.39 -8.97
CA ILE A 115 -0.77 6.10 -8.94
C ILE A 115 -0.32 5.59 -10.32
N GLY A 116 0.71 6.23 -10.87
CA GLY A 116 1.35 5.80 -12.11
C GLY A 116 2.57 4.93 -11.86
N PHE A 117 2.89 4.02 -12.79
CA PHE A 117 4.12 3.21 -12.75
C PHE A 117 4.91 3.36 -14.04
N GLU A 118 6.22 3.50 -13.94
CA GLU A 118 7.12 3.63 -15.09
C GLU A 118 8.43 2.87 -14.86
N GLU A 119 8.79 1.99 -15.80
CA GLU A 119 10.12 1.40 -15.79
C GLU A 119 11.15 2.42 -16.27
N VAL A 120 12.24 2.57 -15.52
CA VAL A 120 13.35 3.45 -15.90
C VAL A 120 14.63 2.66 -16.18
N ALA A 121 15.46 3.19 -17.06
CA ALA A 121 16.73 2.57 -17.43
C ALA A 121 17.89 2.91 -16.48
N ASP A 122 17.78 4.02 -15.74
CA ASP A 122 18.75 4.51 -14.79
C ASP A 122 18.21 4.33 -13.37
N ILE A 123 19.01 3.74 -12.49
CA ILE A 123 18.67 3.53 -11.09
C ILE A 123 18.50 4.86 -10.35
N GLY A 124 19.22 5.92 -10.77
CA GLY A 124 19.13 7.25 -10.17
C GLY A 124 17.79 7.94 -10.40
N GLU A 125 16.98 7.44 -11.33
CA GLU A 125 15.62 7.94 -11.63
C GLU A 125 14.53 7.13 -10.92
N SER A 126 14.89 6.09 -10.14
CA SER A 126 13.93 5.15 -9.57
C SER A 126 13.64 5.39 -8.09
N GLU A 127 12.37 5.29 -7.72
CA GLU A 127 11.95 5.13 -6.33
C GLU A 127 12.02 3.65 -5.92
N VAL A 128 11.52 2.76 -6.78
CA VAL A 128 11.42 1.32 -6.52
C VAL A 128 12.59 0.58 -7.21
N ARG A 129 13.32 -0.24 -6.45
CA ARG A 129 14.56 -0.90 -6.90
C ARG A 129 14.43 -2.40 -6.67
N ILE A 130 14.20 -3.13 -7.76
CA ILE A 130 13.74 -4.52 -7.74
C ILE A 130 14.90 -5.47 -8.03
N GLY A 131 15.21 -6.34 -7.07
CA GLY A 131 16.21 -7.40 -7.20
C GLY A 131 15.63 -8.81 -7.19
N PHE A 132 16.48 -9.78 -7.52
CA PHE A 132 16.12 -11.20 -7.63
C PHE A 132 17.11 -12.10 -6.89
N LEU A 133 17.49 -11.73 -5.66
CA LEU A 133 18.47 -12.50 -4.88
C LEU A 133 17.84 -13.81 -4.40
N SER A 134 18.24 -14.92 -5.03
CA SER A 134 17.77 -16.26 -4.67
C SER A 134 18.05 -16.60 -3.21
N GLY A 135 17.03 -17.13 -2.52
CA GLY A 135 17.09 -17.49 -1.09
C GLY A 135 16.78 -16.35 -0.13
N ASP A 136 16.61 -15.11 -0.61
CA ASP A 136 16.37 -13.92 0.22
C ASP A 136 14.87 -13.57 0.36
N GLY A 137 13.99 -14.54 0.12
CA GLY A 137 12.53 -14.36 0.19
C GLY A 137 11.95 -13.40 -0.86
N ALA A 138 10.63 -13.29 -0.91
CA ALA A 138 9.94 -12.21 -1.61
C ALA A 138 9.56 -11.14 -0.58
N TRP A 139 9.76 -9.87 -0.92
CA TRP A 139 9.42 -8.77 -0.03
C TRP A 139 9.45 -7.43 -0.76
N SER A 140 8.76 -6.44 -0.18
CA SER A 140 8.88 -5.03 -0.51
C SER A 140 8.71 -4.18 0.74
N TYR A 141 9.35 -3.01 0.78
CA TYR A 141 9.02 -2.01 1.79
C TYR A 141 7.58 -1.50 1.58
N VAL A 142 6.93 -1.14 2.69
CA VAL A 142 5.52 -0.74 2.66
C VAL A 142 5.40 0.75 2.32
N GLY A 143 4.92 1.05 1.12
CA GLY A 143 4.54 2.40 0.73
C GLY A 143 5.73 3.36 0.68
N ARG A 144 5.62 4.52 1.35
CA ARG A 144 6.68 5.55 1.37
C ARG A 144 7.98 5.10 2.03
N ASP A 145 7.99 4.00 2.79
CA ASP A 145 9.24 3.45 3.35
C ASP A 145 10.28 3.15 2.25
N VAL A 146 9.82 2.91 1.02
CA VAL A 146 10.65 2.76 -0.18
C VAL A 146 11.62 3.91 -0.41
N ILE A 147 11.21 5.17 -0.18
CA ILE A 147 12.04 6.36 -0.44
C ILE A 147 12.90 6.77 0.75
N ASP A 148 12.65 6.21 1.93
CA ASP A 148 13.46 6.45 3.13
C ASP A 148 14.73 5.58 3.16
N ILE A 149 14.87 4.63 2.23
CA ILE A 149 16.06 3.79 2.09
C ILE A 149 17.19 4.58 1.42
N PRO A 150 18.29 4.89 2.15
CA PRO A 150 19.27 5.90 1.75
C PRO A 150 20.18 5.48 0.59
N GLY A 151 20.34 4.18 0.32
CA GLY A 151 21.24 3.67 -0.73
C GLY A 151 20.54 3.41 -2.06
N GLN A 152 20.98 4.10 -3.13
CA GLN A 152 20.54 3.80 -4.49
C GLN A 152 20.88 2.36 -4.93
N SER A 153 21.91 1.74 -4.35
CA SER A 153 22.27 0.35 -4.64
C SER A 153 21.53 -0.68 -3.77
N GLU A 154 20.71 -0.22 -2.83
CA GLU A 154 19.92 -1.10 -1.97
C GLU A 154 18.60 -1.45 -2.65
N ARG A 155 18.18 -2.72 -2.56
CA ARG A 155 16.88 -3.16 -3.06
C ARG A 155 15.78 -2.59 -2.17
N THR A 156 14.66 -2.20 -2.78
CA THR A 156 13.41 -1.87 -2.06
C THR A 156 12.31 -2.88 -2.29
N MET A 157 12.56 -3.84 -3.18
CA MET A 157 11.76 -5.02 -3.43
C MET A 157 12.68 -6.16 -3.87
N ASN A 158 12.35 -7.39 -3.50
CA ASN A 158 13.06 -8.58 -3.92
C ASN A 158 12.11 -9.73 -4.27
N PHE A 159 12.53 -10.55 -5.24
CA PHE A 159 11.94 -11.86 -5.50
C PHE A 159 13.02 -12.94 -5.34
N GLY A 160 12.90 -13.73 -4.27
CA GLY A 160 13.95 -14.65 -3.82
C GLY A 160 13.89 -16.05 -4.41
N TRP A 161 13.06 -16.27 -5.42
CA TRP A 161 12.95 -17.53 -6.12
C TRP A 161 12.51 -17.33 -7.57
N ASP A 162 12.63 -18.39 -8.38
CA ASP A 162 12.17 -18.37 -9.75
C ASP A 162 10.65 -18.25 -9.83
N LEU A 163 10.18 -17.04 -10.17
CA LEU A 163 8.77 -16.72 -10.33
C LEU A 163 8.07 -17.54 -11.42
N THR A 164 8.82 -18.06 -12.40
CA THR A 164 8.23 -18.89 -13.47
C THR A 164 7.81 -20.27 -12.98
N GLN A 165 8.33 -20.69 -11.82
CA GLN A 165 7.99 -21.94 -11.15
C GLN A 165 7.08 -21.72 -9.93
N ASP A 166 6.70 -20.46 -9.66
CA ASP A 166 5.81 -20.13 -8.56
C ASP A 166 4.37 -20.53 -8.93
N PRO A 167 3.70 -21.40 -8.15
CA PRO A 167 2.30 -21.75 -8.39
C PRO A 167 1.35 -20.54 -8.33
N ARG A 168 1.75 -19.45 -7.66
CA ARG A 168 1.01 -18.18 -7.63
C ARG A 168 1.22 -17.34 -8.90
N GLY A 169 2.27 -17.63 -9.68
CA GLY A 169 2.58 -16.90 -10.91
C GLY A 169 2.67 -15.39 -10.70
N VAL A 170 1.83 -14.63 -11.42
CA VAL A 170 1.78 -13.16 -11.35
C VAL A 170 1.30 -12.62 -10.00
N ASP A 171 0.57 -13.40 -9.20
CA ASP A 171 0.02 -12.93 -7.92
C ASP A 171 1.13 -12.60 -6.91
N THR A 172 2.28 -13.28 -6.97
CA THR A 172 3.44 -12.93 -6.13
C THR A 172 3.92 -11.51 -6.43
N PRO A 173 4.23 -11.13 -7.69
CA PRO A 173 4.46 -9.73 -8.03
C PRO A 173 3.35 -8.75 -7.66
N VAL A 174 2.08 -9.11 -7.89
CA VAL A 174 0.95 -8.23 -7.54
C VAL A 174 0.93 -7.94 -6.03
N HIS A 175 1.19 -8.95 -5.20
CA HIS A 175 1.32 -8.83 -3.75
C HIS A 175 2.44 -7.88 -3.33
N GLU A 176 3.66 -8.08 -3.85
CA GLU A 176 4.81 -7.22 -3.51
C GLU A 176 4.62 -5.78 -3.98
N ILE A 177 3.96 -5.57 -5.13
CA ILE A 177 3.60 -4.23 -5.60
C ILE A 177 2.49 -3.62 -4.71
N GLY A 178 1.60 -4.44 -4.15
CA GLY A 178 0.64 -4.01 -3.12
C GLY A 178 1.34 -3.46 -1.88
N HIS A 179 2.41 -4.11 -1.41
CA HIS A 179 3.26 -3.54 -0.36
C HIS A 179 3.87 -2.20 -0.77
N THR A 180 4.44 -2.08 -1.98
CA THR A 180 4.92 -0.80 -2.51
C THR A 180 3.84 0.27 -2.56
N LEU A 181 2.56 -0.08 -2.76
CA LEU A 181 1.43 0.85 -2.69
C LEU A 181 1.02 1.24 -1.26
N GLY A 182 1.57 0.57 -0.26
CA GLY A 182 1.38 0.86 1.16
C GLY A 182 0.39 -0.06 1.87
N PHE A 183 0.08 -1.23 1.29
CA PHE A 183 -0.77 -2.23 1.93
C PHE A 183 0.06 -3.21 2.76
N PRO A 184 -0.23 -3.38 4.06
CA PRO A 184 0.36 -4.45 4.87
C PRO A 184 -0.35 -5.79 4.60
N HIS A 185 0.05 -6.86 5.28
CA HIS A 185 -0.65 -8.14 5.15
C HIS A 185 -2.06 -8.13 5.78
N GLU A 186 -3.00 -8.76 5.09
CA GLU A 186 -4.42 -8.76 5.49
C GLU A 186 -4.69 -9.62 6.73
N HIS A 187 -3.94 -10.71 6.95
CA HIS A 187 -4.08 -11.54 8.16
C HIS A 187 -3.63 -10.84 9.46
N GLN A 188 -2.86 -9.77 9.33
CA GLN A 188 -2.46 -8.91 10.45
C GLN A 188 -3.53 -7.86 10.78
N ASN A 189 -4.60 -7.75 9.98
CA ASN A 189 -5.74 -6.89 10.26
C ASN A 189 -6.34 -7.25 11.64
N PRO A 190 -6.42 -6.31 12.60
CA PRO A 190 -6.99 -6.56 13.93
C PRO A 190 -8.48 -6.91 13.88
N PHE A 191 -9.18 -6.61 12.78
CA PHE A 191 -10.59 -6.95 12.58
C PHE A 191 -10.79 -8.33 11.94
N ALA A 192 -9.72 -9.06 11.62
CA ALA A 192 -9.81 -10.40 11.04
C ALA A 192 -10.43 -11.45 11.96
N GLY A 193 -10.44 -11.20 13.28
CA GLY A 193 -10.91 -12.18 14.26
C GLY A 193 -10.07 -13.46 14.34
N ILE A 194 -8.95 -13.53 13.60
CA ILE A 194 -8.06 -14.68 13.60
C ILE A 194 -7.42 -14.85 14.98
N ILE A 195 -7.65 -16.02 15.57
CA ILE A 195 -6.92 -16.53 16.73
C ILE A 195 -6.02 -17.65 16.22
N TRP A 196 -4.73 -17.53 16.46
CA TRP A 196 -3.70 -18.46 16.01
C TRP A 196 -3.43 -19.56 17.05
N ASP A 197 -3.15 -20.77 16.58
CA ASP A 197 -2.32 -21.71 17.37
C ASP A 197 -0.87 -21.27 17.17
N GLU A 198 -0.38 -20.39 18.07
CA GLU A 198 0.93 -19.75 17.90
C GLU A 198 2.08 -20.75 17.81
N GLU A 199 2.03 -21.85 18.56
CA GLU A 199 3.08 -22.88 18.52
C GLU A 199 3.04 -23.65 17.20
N ALA A 200 1.85 -23.98 16.69
CA ALA A 200 1.72 -24.56 15.35
C ALA A 200 2.26 -23.61 14.27
N VAL A 201 1.95 -22.31 14.37
CA VAL A 201 2.47 -21.28 13.46
C VAL A 201 3.99 -21.20 13.51
N TYR A 202 4.60 -21.13 14.69
CA TYR A 202 6.06 -21.12 14.82
C TYR A 202 6.72 -22.39 14.25
N ASN A 203 6.13 -23.55 14.50
CA ASN A 203 6.66 -24.82 13.98
C ASN A 203 6.54 -24.91 12.46
N TYR A 204 5.43 -24.43 11.90
CA TYR A 204 5.20 -24.42 10.45
C TYR A 204 6.18 -23.49 9.72
N PHE A 205 6.25 -22.22 10.12
CA PHE A 205 7.13 -21.24 9.46
C PHE A 205 8.62 -21.43 9.80
N GLY A 206 8.94 -22.08 10.92
CA GLY A 206 10.30 -22.50 11.27
C GLY A 206 10.82 -23.67 10.43
N GLY A 207 9.94 -24.40 9.74
CA GLY A 207 10.31 -25.47 8.80
C GLY A 207 10.70 -24.95 7.40
N PRO A 208 11.26 -25.82 6.54
CA PRO A 208 11.50 -25.48 5.14
C PRO A 208 10.17 -25.22 4.39
N PRO A 209 10.15 -24.27 3.44
CA PRO A 209 11.30 -23.62 2.84
C PRO A 209 11.69 -22.30 3.53
N ASN A 210 10.87 -21.81 4.46
CA ASN A 210 11.01 -20.48 5.05
C ASN A 210 12.13 -20.44 6.10
N ASN A 211 12.21 -21.47 6.94
CA ASN A 211 13.19 -21.58 8.03
C ASN A 211 13.25 -20.31 8.90
N TRP A 212 12.09 -19.68 9.15
CA TRP A 212 12.03 -18.43 9.86
C TRP A 212 12.32 -18.59 11.35
N SER A 213 12.96 -17.58 11.92
CA SER A 213 13.03 -17.46 13.37
C SER A 213 11.64 -17.21 13.95
N ARG A 214 11.47 -17.44 15.27
CA ARG A 214 10.25 -17.04 15.96
C ARG A 214 9.99 -15.53 15.85
N GLU A 215 11.04 -14.71 15.91
CA GLU A 215 10.92 -13.26 15.77
C GLU A 215 10.39 -12.86 14.38
N THR A 216 10.96 -13.41 13.32
CA THR A 216 10.50 -13.19 11.93
C THR A 216 9.06 -13.67 11.74
N THR A 217 8.70 -14.84 12.28
CA THR A 217 7.34 -15.38 12.22
C THR A 217 6.37 -14.49 13.00
N HIS A 218 6.77 -14.04 14.19
CA HIS A 218 5.95 -13.13 14.98
C HIS A 218 5.71 -11.83 14.22
N HIS A 219 6.76 -11.23 13.64
CA HIS A 219 6.64 -9.99 12.87
C HIS A 219 5.69 -10.12 11.66
N ASN A 220 5.86 -11.17 10.86
CA ASN A 220 5.17 -11.31 9.57
C ASN A 220 3.79 -11.96 9.68
N VAL A 221 3.53 -12.75 10.72
CA VAL A 221 2.30 -13.56 10.83
C VAL A 221 1.47 -13.20 12.06
N LEU A 222 2.08 -13.22 13.25
CA LEU A 222 1.32 -13.15 14.50
C LEU A 222 1.04 -11.71 14.97
N LYS A 223 1.98 -10.79 14.75
CA LYS A 223 1.86 -9.39 15.16
C LYS A 223 0.67 -8.78 14.45
N LYS A 224 -0.36 -8.43 15.20
CA LYS A 224 -1.48 -7.65 14.65
C LYS A 224 -1.03 -6.22 14.41
N LEU A 225 -1.48 -5.66 13.30
CA LEU A 225 -1.38 -4.22 13.07
C LEU A 225 -2.12 -3.51 14.18
N LEU A 226 -1.60 -2.36 14.61
CA LEU A 226 -2.34 -1.51 15.52
C LEU A 226 -3.71 -1.23 14.90
N PRO A 227 -4.81 -1.19 15.67
CA PRO A 227 -6.13 -0.81 15.17
C PRO A 227 -6.12 0.51 14.39
N GLY A 228 -5.08 1.33 14.58
CA GLY A 228 -4.84 2.53 13.81
C GLY A 228 -4.17 2.44 12.45
N ALA A 229 -3.45 1.36 12.16
CA ALA A 229 -2.78 1.16 10.88
C ALA A 229 -3.70 0.49 9.82
N VAL A 230 -4.97 0.29 10.13
CA VAL A 230 -6.01 -0.16 9.19
C VAL A 230 -7.25 0.71 9.37
N GLU A 231 -7.87 1.10 8.26
CA GLU A 231 -9.08 1.92 8.27
C GLU A 231 -10.31 1.05 8.02
N GLY A 232 -10.84 0.43 9.08
CA GLY A 232 -12.20 -0.10 9.11
C GLY A 232 -12.60 -1.07 7.99
N SER A 233 -11.65 -1.59 7.19
CA SER A 233 -11.92 -2.60 6.19
C SER A 233 -12.43 -3.83 6.92
N GLU A 234 -13.59 -4.31 6.48
CA GLU A 234 -14.01 -5.66 6.82
C GLU A 234 -12.91 -6.58 6.27
N TRP A 235 -12.35 -7.41 7.15
CA TRP A 235 -11.29 -8.33 6.78
C TRP A 235 -11.69 -9.16 5.55
N ASP A 236 -10.78 -9.24 4.58
CA ASP A 236 -10.99 -9.97 3.35
C ASP A 236 -10.10 -11.22 3.26
N PRO A 237 -10.67 -12.44 3.43
CA PRO A 237 -9.91 -13.68 3.33
C PRO A 237 -9.42 -13.99 1.91
N ASP A 238 -9.97 -13.32 0.89
CA ASP A 238 -9.60 -13.48 -0.52
C ASP A 238 -8.67 -12.36 -1.02
N SER A 239 -8.24 -11.44 -0.15
CA SER A 239 -7.33 -10.35 -0.54
C SER A 239 -6.02 -10.89 -1.09
N ILE A 240 -5.48 -10.24 -2.13
CA ILE A 240 -4.15 -10.51 -2.64
C ILE A 240 -3.08 -10.38 -1.54
N MET A 241 -3.33 -9.53 -0.54
CA MET A 241 -2.44 -9.27 0.60
C MET A 241 -2.52 -10.33 1.70
N HIS A 242 -3.38 -11.34 1.54
CA HIS A 242 -3.56 -12.42 2.50
C HIS A 242 -2.66 -13.63 2.16
N TYR A 243 -2.12 -14.27 3.19
CA TYR A 243 -1.41 -15.54 3.01
C TYR A 243 -2.37 -16.72 2.92
N LYS A 244 -1.90 -17.77 2.26
CA LYS A 244 -2.51 -19.08 2.42
C LYS A 244 -2.05 -19.70 3.74
N PHE A 245 -2.99 -20.20 4.54
CA PHE A 245 -2.71 -20.91 5.79
C PHE A 245 -3.21 -22.34 5.71
N GLN A 246 -2.37 -23.29 6.11
CA GLN A 246 -2.74 -24.71 6.16
C GLN A 246 -3.67 -25.00 7.36
N ALA A 247 -4.32 -26.16 7.31
CA ALA A 247 -5.13 -26.66 8.41
C ALA A 247 -4.31 -26.75 9.71
N GLY A 248 -4.94 -26.44 10.84
CA GLY A 248 -4.31 -26.51 12.16
C GLY A 248 -3.46 -25.30 12.58
N LEU A 249 -3.36 -24.25 11.76
CA LEU A 249 -2.69 -23.01 12.15
C LEU A 249 -3.65 -22.00 12.80
N ILE A 250 -4.92 -22.02 12.40
CA ILE A 250 -5.95 -21.09 12.83
C ILE A 250 -6.89 -21.81 13.80
N GLU A 251 -7.04 -21.29 15.01
CA GLU A 251 -8.03 -21.78 15.98
C GLU A 251 -9.41 -21.16 15.74
N LYS A 252 -9.45 -19.88 15.35
CA LYS A 252 -10.70 -19.18 15.02
C LYS A 252 -10.51 -18.18 13.88
N PRO A 253 -11.56 -17.91 13.08
CA PRO A 253 -12.89 -18.51 13.17
C PRO A 253 -12.93 -19.98 12.71
N GLU A 254 -13.90 -20.74 13.20
CA GLU A 254 -13.99 -22.21 13.01
C GLU A 254 -14.00 -22.61 11.53
N GLU A 255 -14.52 -21.76 10.65
CA GLU A 255 -14.56 -22.01 9.20
C GLU A 255 -13.18 -22.08 8.53
N TYR A 256 -12.11 -21.59 9.18
CA TYR A 256 -10.74 -21.62 8.67
C TYR A 256 -9.80 -22.56 9.43
N GLN A 257 -10.32 -23.38 10.36
CA GLN A 257 -9.51 -24.40 11.05
C GLN A 257 -8.94 -25.44 10.07
N GLU A 258 -9.68 -25.75 9.00
CA GLU A 258 -9.26 -26.65 7.91
C GLU A 258 -8.35 -25.96 6.87
N GLY A 259 -7.94 -24.73 7.14
CA GLY A 259 -7.09 -23.91 6.27
C GLY A 259 -7.84 -22.77 5.57
N LEU A 260 -7.07 -21.80 5.12
CA LEU A 260 -7.52 -20.61 4.41
C LEU A 260 -6.69 -20.47 3.14
N THR A 261 -7.33 -20.45 1.98
CA THR A 261 -6.68 -20.27 0.69
C THR A 261 -7.39 -19.14 -0.05
N PRO A 262 -6.75 -17.96 -0.18
CA PRO A 262 -7.30 -16.86 -0.96
C PRO A 262 -7.51 -17.26 -2.42
N GLN A 263 -8.53 -16.71 -3.07
CA GLN A 263 -8.65 -16.83 -4.52
C GLN A 263 -7.51 -16.08 -5.25
N PRO A 264 -7.09 -16.54 -6.44
CA PRO A 264 -6.10 -15.82 -7.24
C PRO A 264 -6.58 -14.45 -7.72
N GLY A 265 -5.64 -13.51 -7.88
CA GLY A 265 -5.88 -12.15 -8.35
C GLY A 265 -6.35 -11.17 -7.27
N LEU A 266 -6.64 -9.93 -7.69
CA LEU A 266 -7.18 -8.89 -6.81
C LEU A 266 -8.64 -9.20 -6.46
N SER A 267 -8.99 -9.09 -5.18
CA SER A 267 -10.38 -9.16 -4.75
C SER A 267 -11.14 -7.86 -5.07
N ASP A 268 -12.47 -7.89 -5.00
CA ASP A 268 -13.30 -6.68 -5.11
C ASP A 268 -12.94 -5.66 -4.02
N SER A 269 -12.62 -6.14 -2.81
CA SER A 269 -12.23 -5.30 -1.68
C SER A 269 -10.85 -4.67 -1.88
N ASP A 270 -9.88 -5.39 -2.46
CA ASP A 270 -8.58 -4.82 -2.85
C ASP A 270 -8.77 -3.66 -3.83
N ILE A 271 -9.61 -3.85 -4.85
CA ILE A 271 -9.91 -2.86 -5.89
C ILE A 271 -10.62 -1.63 -5.31
N GLU A 272 -11.63 -1.84 -4.45
CA GLU A 272 -12.35 -0.75 -3.80
C GLU A 272 -11.43 0.08 -2.90
N GLU A 273 -10.61 -0.58 -2.08
CA GLU A 273 -9.73 0.09 -1.12
C GLU A 273 -8.62 0.88 -1.83
N VAL A 274 -7.97 0.29 -2.85
CA VAL A 274 -6.93 1.01 -3.60
C VAL A 274 -7.50 2.21 -4.36
N ARG A 275 -8.71 2.12 -4.91
CA ARG A 275 -9.38 3.25 -5.59
C ARG A 275 -9.84 4.32 -4.61
N ARG A 276 -10.17 3.95 -3.38
CA ARG A 276 -10.51 4.91 -2.31
C ARG A 276 -9.29 5.73 -1.91
N LEU A 277 -8.13 5.08 -1.74
CA LEU A 277 -6.87 5.74 -1.37
C LEU A 277 -6.22 6.49 -2.54
N TYR A 278 -6.35 5.94 -3.75
CA TYR A 278 -5.74 6.44 -4.98
C TYR A 278 -6.77 6.56 -6.11
N PRO A 279 -7.76 7.45 -5.99
CA PRO A 279 -8.76 7.61 -7.03
C PRO A 279 -8.13 8.05 -8.36
N PRO A 280 -8.76 7.76 -9.51
CA PRO A 280 -8.29 8.27 -10.79
C PRO A 280 -8.00 9.77 -10.72
N GLN A 281 -6.83 10.19 -11.19
CA GLN A 281 -6.36 11.56 -11.04
C GLN A 281 -6.25 12.25 -12.40
N ASP A 282 -6.90 13.41 -12.53
CA ASP A 282 -6.74 14.31 -13.67
C ASP A 282 -6.26 15.68 -13.16
N ASP A 283 -5.08 16.10 -13.61
CA ASP A 283 -4.47 17.37 -13.23
C ASP A 283 -4.81 18.52 -14.19
N SER A 284 -5.55 18.25 -15.27
CA SER A 284 -5.89 19.25 -16.30
C SER A 284 -6.76 20.40 -15.76
N SER A 285 -7.60 20.11 -14.76
CA SER A 285 -8.58 21.03 -14.18
C SER A 285 -8.20 21.56 -12.79
N ASN A 286 -6.98 21.31 -12.33
CA ASN A 286 -6.52 21.78 -11.03
C ASN A 286 -6.57 23.33 -10.95
N PRO A 287 -7.15 23.91 -9.88
CA PRO A 287 -7.17 25.36 -9.70
C PRO A 287 -5.75 25.91 -9.54
N THR A 288 -5.52 27.14 -9.97
CA THR A 288 -4.21 27.78 -9.80
C THR A 288 -4.04 28.32 -8.38
N LEU A 289 -2.91 28.01 -7.73
CA LEU A 289 -2.52 28.66 -6.48
C LEU A 289 -1.78 29.96 -6.81
N GLU A 290 -2.42 31.08 -6.56
CA GLU A 290 -1.87 32.42 -6.85
C GLU A 290 -0.90 32.88 -5.74
N PRO A 291 0.25 33.50 -6.08
CA PRO A 291 1.13 34.08 -5.08
C PRO A 291 0.40 35.14 -4.22
N PHE A 292 0.68 35.15 -2.91
CA PHE A 292 0.14 36.08 -1.91
C PHE A 292 -1.39 36.02 -1.74
N LYS A 293 -2.03 34.94 -2.17
CA LYS A 293 -3.45 34.69 -1.95
C LYS A 293 -3.63 33.41 -1.15
N SER A 294 -4.33 33.51 -0.02
CA SER A 294 -4.66 32.35 0.80
C SER A 294 -5.85 31.60 0.21
N GLU A 295 -5.71 30.29 0.07
CA GLU A 295 -6.77 29.39 -0.37
C GLU A 295 -7.21 28.50 0.80
N VAL A 296 -8.51 28.48 1.10
CA VAL A 296 -9.06 27.65 2.17
C VAL A 296 -9.08 26.18 1.72
N LEU A 297 -8.67 25.29 2.62
CA LEU A 297 -8.70 23.84 2.45
C LEU A 297 -9.84 23.27 3.28
N SER A 298 -10.87 22.76 2.61
CA SER A 298 -11.96 22.00 3.23
C SER A 298 -11.77 20.54 2.86
N LEU A 299 -11.00 19.83 3.68
CA LEU A 299 -10.65 18.42 3.49
C LEU A 299 -11.08 17.61 4.72
N ALA A 300 -11.59 16.41 4.49
CA ALA A 300 -11.70 15.35 5.49
C ALA A 300 -10.38 14.54 5.57
N PRO A 301 -10.11 13.82 6.67
CA PRO A 301 -8.94 12.94 6.76
C PRO A 301 -8.85 11.97 5.57
N GLY A 302 -7.66 11.85 4.99
CA GLY A 302 -7.40 11.05 3.78
C GLY A 302 -7.70 11.76 2.46
N GLU A 303 -8.53 12.81 2.46
CA GLU A 303 -8.80 13.59 1.26
C GLU A 303 -7.61 14.43 0.82
N GLN A 304 -7.61 14.77 -0.46
CA GLN A 304 -6.53 15.49 -1.11
C GLN A 304 -7.06 16.65 -1.94
N LYS A 305 -6.34 17.77 -1.92
CA LYS A 305 -6.56 18.90 -2.83
C LYS A 305 -5.28 19.15 -3.64
N ASN A 306 -5.45 19.40 -4.93
CA ASN A 306 -4.35 19.68 -5.84
C ASN A 306 -4.47 21.10 -6.38
N PHE A 307 -3.31 21.70 -6.66
CA PHE A 307 -3.21 23.01 -7.28
C PHE A 307 -2.21 22.98 -8.42
N ALA A 308 -2.52 23.70 -9.49
CA ALA A 308 -1.52 24.08 -10.49
C ALA A 308 -0.74 25.30 -9.96
N VAL A 309 0.58 25.28 -10.10
CA VAL A 309 1.45 26.40 -9.77
C VAL A 309 2.24 26.77 -11.02
N VAL A 310 2.04 28.00 -11.50
CA VAL A 310 2.74 28.54 -12.68
C VAL A 310 3.40 29.86 -12.26
N PRO A 311 4.70 29.86 -11.93
CA PRO A 311 5.39 31.05 -11.45
C PRO A 311 5.43 32.15 -12.52
N GLY A 312 5.03 33.36 -12.15
CA GLY A 312 5.19 34.55 -13.00
C GLY A 312 6.62 35.06 -13.09
N VAL A 313 7.49 34.68 -12.15
CA VAL A 313 8.90 35.06 -12.08
C VAL A 313 9.73 33.92 -11.48
N THR A 314 10.97 33.74 -11.96
CA THR A 314 11.92 32.77 -11.40
C THR A 314 12.48 33.27 -10.08
N ARG A 315 12.16 32.60 -8.97
CA ARG A 315 12.69 32.90 -7.63
C ARG A 315 12.43 31.73 -6.68
N GLU A 316 12.93 31.85 -5.46
CA GLU A 316 12.50 30.99 -4.36
C GLU A 316 11.08 31.38 -3.94
N TYR A 317 10.20 30.38 -3.85
CA TYR A 317 8.86 30.49 -3.31
C TYR A 317 8.79 29.68 -2.02
N THR A 318 8.07 30.20 -1.03
CA THR A 318 7.60 29.40 0.09
C THR A 318 6.15 29.02 -0.16
N ILE A 319 5.83 27.73 -0.04
CA ILE A 319 4.47 27.21 -0.01
C ILE A 319 4.25 26.64 1.40
N GLN A 320 3.21 27.08 2.09
CA GLN A 320 2.97 26.68 3.47
C GLN A 320 1.49 26.53 3.77
N THR A 321 1.14 25.50 4.53
CA THR A 321 -0.17 25.38 5.16
C THR A 321 -0.26 26.23 6.42
N PHE A 322 -1.49 26.57 6.80
CA PHE A 322 -1.81 27.33 8.00
C PHE A 322 -3.04 26.72 8.64
N GLY A 323 -3.09 26.75 9.97
CA GLY A 323 -4.18 26.17 10.74
C GLY A 323 -3.66 25.16 11.75
N ALA A 324 -4.59 24.53 12.48
CA ALA A 324 -4.31 23.39 13.32
C ALA A 324 -4.71 22.12 12.57
N SER A 325 -3.75 21.51 11.88
CA SER A 325 -3.96 20.34 11.00
C SER A 325 -2.63 19.62 10.76
N ASP A 326 -2.70 18.32 10.48
CA ASP A 326 -1.57 17.52 10.00
C ASP A 326 -1.70 17.29 8.50
N THR A 327 -0.70 17.71 7.74
CA THR A 327 -0.68 17.55 6.29
C THR A 327 0.64 17.06 5.76
N VAL A 328 0.54 16.31 4.68
CA VAL A 328 1.66 16.12 3.77
C VAL A 328 1.44 16.98 2.53
N MET A 329 2.47 17.73 2.16
CA MET A 329 2.55 18.44 0.89
C MET A 329 3.62 17.82 0.02
N VAL A 330 3.32 17.65 -1.26
CA VAL A 330 4.30 17.22 -2.26
C VAL A 330 4.18 18.09 -3.50
N LEU A 331 5.32 18.61 -3.96
CA LEU A 331 5.43 19.44 -5.14
C LEU A 331 6.09 18.65 -6.27
N PHE A 332 5.44 18.64 -7.43
CA PHE A 332 5.97 18.05 -8.65
C PHE A 332 6.16 19.12 -9.73
N GLU A 333 7.23 19.01 -10.52
CA GLU A 333 7.34 19.70 -11.80
C GLU A 333 6.63 18.87 -12.88
N ASP A 334 5.75 19.51 -13.64
CA ASP A 334 5.03 18.89 -14.75
C ASP A 334 5.79 19.11 -16.07
N GLN A 335 6.51 18.08 -16.50
CA GLN A 335 7.24 18.06 -17.76
C GLN A 335 6.43 17.38 -18.87
N GLY A 336 5.24 17.94 -19.16
CA GLY A 336 4.36 17.43 -20.22
C GLY A 336 3.67 16.11 -19.83
N GLY A 337 3.16 16.03 -18.60
CA GLY A 337 2.56 14.84 -18.01
C GLY A 337 3.57 13.94 -17.28
N ASN A 338 4.87 14.19 -17.44
CA ASN A 338 5.90 13.50 -16.67
C ASN A 338 6.18 14.27 -15.37
N LEU A 339 5.49 13.88 -14.29
CA LEU A 339 5.67 14.50 -12.98
C LEU A 339 7.03 14.12 -12.38
N LYS A 340 7.86 15.12 -12.10
CA LYS A 340 9.14 14.97 -11.40
C LYS A 340 9.01 15.53 -9.99
N PHE A 341 9.34 14.73 -8.97
CA PHE A 341 9.38 15.20 -7.58
C PHE A 341 10.35 16.38 -7.45
N VAL A 342 9.91 17.44 -6.78
CA VAL A 342 10.72 18.62 -6.47
C VAL A 342 11.05 18.64 -4.99
N ASP A 343 10.02 18.59 -4.15
CA ASP A 343 10.15 18.65 -2.69
C ASP A 343 8.87 18.12 -2.05
N GLY A 344 8.96 17.73 -0.77
CA GLY A 344 7.82 17.27 0.01
C GLY A 344 8.08 17.47 1.49
N ASP A 345 7.03 17.85 2.21
CA ASP A 345 7.12 18.06 3.66
C ASP A 345 5.91 17.46 4.35
N ASP A 346 6.17 16.79 5.47
CA ASP A 346 5.21 16.14 6.34
C ASP A 346 5.42 16.69 7.76
N ASP A 347 4.50 17.56 8.19
CA ASP A 347 4.54 18.23 9.49
C ASP A 347 4.07 17.35 10.66
N SER A 348 3.65 16.11 10.37
CA SER A 348 2.90 15.30 11.33
C SER A 348 3.68 15.02 12.61
N GLY A 349 2.98 15.06 13.74
CA GLY A 349 3.60 14.81 15.04
C GLY A 349 4.51 15.93 15.55
N SER A 350 4.56 17.05 14.84
CA SER A 350 5.00 18.35 15.35
C SER A 350 3.78 19.29 15.47
N HIS A 351 3.92 20.45 16.14
CA HIS A 351 2.91 21.52 16.12
C HIS A 351 3.15 22.52 14.99
N LEU A 352 3.83 22.08 13.93
CA LEU A 352 4.19 22.92 12.78
C LEU A 352 3.20 22.71 11.63
N ASN A 353 3.30 23.56 10.63
CA ASN A 353 2.59 23.42 9.37
C ASN A 353 3.59 23.00 8.29
N ALA A 354 3.14 22.16 7.36
CA ALA A 354 3.92 21.70 6.24
C ALA A 354 4.39 22.90 5.42
N ARG A 355 5.66 22.89 5.04
CA ARG A 355 6.34 23.98 4.39
C ARG A 355 7.35 23.48 3.35
N ILE A 356 7.13 23.87 2.10
CA ILE A 356 8.08 23.67 1.01
C ILE A 356 8.77 25.00 0.69
N ARG A 357 10.09 24.97 0.52
CA ARG A 357 10.87 26.10 0.01
C ARG A 357 11.62 25.66 -1.24
N ALA A 358 11.13 26.08 -2.40
CA ALA A 358 11.65 25.64 -3.68
C ALA A 358 11.91 26.81 -4.63
N ARG A 359 13.00 26.73 -5.39
CA ARG A 359 13.25 27.65 -6.50
C ARG A 359 12.43 27.21 -7.72
N LEU A 360 11.41 27.99 -8.05
CA LEU A 360 10.54 27.70 -9.19
C LEU A 360 10.89 28.62 -10.36
N TYR A 361 10.73 28.11 -11.58
CA TYR A 361 11.12 28.81 -12.81
C TYR A 361 9.91 29.38 -13.54
N GLN A 362 10.04 30.62 -14.01
CA GLN A 362 8.99 31.34 -14.74
C GLN A 362 8.45 30.53 -15.91
N GLY A 363 7.11 30.45 -16.00
CA GLY A 363 6.41 29.78 -17.10
C GLY A 363 6.46 28.25 -17.08
N ARG A 364 7.19 27.64 -16.14
CA ARG A 364 7.10 26.19 -15.90
C ARG A 364 5.84 25.87 -15.10
N ARG A 365 5.30 24.67 -15.30
CA ARG A 365 4.11 24.18 -14.60
C ARG A 365 4.55 23.23 -13.49
N TYR A 366 3.95 23.40 -12.33
CA TYR A 366 4.11 22.52 -11.19
C TYR A 366 2.74 22.10 -10.68
N ILE A 367 2.67 20.92 -10.07
CA ILE A 367 1.48 20.40 -9.41
C ILE A 367 1.80 20.26 -7.92
N LEU A 368 1.10 21.02 -7.10
CA LEU A 368 1.13 20.89 -5.65
C LEU A 368 0.00 19.99 -5.22
N ARG A 369 0.32 18.94 -4.45
CA ARG A 369 -0.65 18.02 -3.89
C ARG A 369 -0.60 18.09 -2.36
N ILE A 370 -1.75 18.21 -1.74
CA ILE A 370 -1.88 18.35 -0.28
C ILE A 370 -2.86 17.30 0.19
N ARG A 371 -2.43 16.39 1.06
CA ARG A 371 -3.30 15.40 1.71
C ARG A 371 -3.38 15.68 3.19
N LEU A 372 -4.60 15.66 3.71
CA LEU A 372 -4.87 15.82 5.13
C LEU A 372 -4.76 14.48 5.85
N TYR A 373 -3.95 14.41 6.91
CA TYR A 373 -3.93 13.25 7.81
C TYR A 373 -4.94 13.40 8.94
N PHE A 374 -4.98 14.58 9.55
CA PHE A 374 -5.87 14.88 10.65
C PHE A 374 -6.18 16.38 10.70
N ASN A 375 -7.39 16.72 11.13
CA ASN A 375 -7.78 18.11 11.35
C ASN A 375 -8.33 18.29 12.76
N PHE A 376 -7.89 19.34 13.45
CA PHE A 376 -8.34 19.68 14.79
C PHE A 376 -9.69 20.42 14.77
N SER A 377 -10.01 21.11 13.66
CA SER A 377 -11.25 21.87 13.46
C SER A 377 -11.58 22.01 11.96
N ALA A 378 -12.76 21.53 11.55
CA ALA A 378 -13.20 21.64 10.15
C ALA A 378 -13.35 23.11 9.73
N GLY A 379 -12.62 23.52 8.69
CA GLY A 379 -12.72 24.87 8.10
C GLY A 379 -11.60 25.85 8.47
N ASP A 380 -10.67 25.48 9.35
CA ASP A 380 -9.61 26.38 9.84
C ASP A 380 -8.24 26.15 9.17
N MET A 381 -8.24 25.60 7.95
CA MET A 381 -7.02 25.31 7.20
C MET A 381 -6.92 26.15 5.94
N ALA A 382 -5.76 26.74 5.69
CA ALA A 382 -5.47 27.45 4.46
C ALA A 382 -4.08 27.09 3.92
N ILE A 383 -3.85 27.41 2.66
CA ILE A 383 -2.54 27.36 2.05
C ILE A 383 -2.23 28.69 1.36
N MET A 384 -0.96 29.07 1.36
CA MET A 384 -0.50 30.21 0.59
C MET A 384 0.89 29.93 0.02
N MET A 385 1.16 30.53 -1.14
CA MET A 385 2.47 30.62 -1.74
C MET A 385 2.93 32.08 -1.78
N TRP A 386 4.20 32.38 -1.49
CA TRP A 386 4.74 33.75 -1.58
C TRP A 386 6.20 33.82 -2.00
#